data_AF-A0A924QXQ2-F1
#
_entry.id   AF-A0A924QXQ2-F1
#
_cell.length_a   1.000
_cell.length_b   1.000
_cell.length_c   1.000
_cell.angle_alpha   90.00
_cell.angle_beta   90.00
_cell.angle_gamma   90.00
#
_symmetry.space_group_name_H-M   'P 1'
#
loop_
_entity.id
_entity.type
_entity.pdbx_description
1 polymer ?
#
loop_
_entity_poly.entity_id
_entity_poly.type
_entity_poly.pdbx_seq_one_letter_code
_entity_poly.pdbx_strand_id
1 'polypeptide(L)'
;MNTSTSSPSQQNLTEADVNWFGASSRLVGGQPDARYGWWDAPHGPCIVKAIHTQGMVYGASLLNNERRALAELNRQGAPVPQQIATNQGDWLVTLFGGISLRQLEIMPQPARHFPFEEQLAVWVHFLRRAQAMEASNALPVDLYGANLVLPLTETRKGQLRLNEVCSIDHAHTVVAGLNMRRPVWLDTRMKRVPPELAASLQHDQQNLIAFFRQHAAPLPGEPALNPEQAQLAQRLWAEYDHPQTTQRLLDRGKLLPGKAMQYAVAVELARLQPLTPPAIQSPLAALQERMQQSDPAKRFDTLAQAAEQLARLLPNVSVVGCHEFATWGPEQLSSSHVPNPQLQSSKTRAMTVVGLAYAKPSAKKPAQTAPCRPIATLPLAPALAQSALSAKPLRRRHLTSDHAMLVLGTVLGVALAYLSKT
;
A
#
# COMPACT_ATOMS: atom_id res chain seq x y z
N MET A 1 7.27 24.44 -35.52
CA MET A 1 8.16 24.33 -34.34
C MET A 1 8.22 22.86 -33.97
N ASN A 2 9.33 22.18 -34.28
CA ASN A 2 9.54 20.78 -33.94
C ASN A 2 9.92 20.67 -32.46
N THR A 3 9.02 20.18 -31.63
CA THR A 3 9.38 19.74 -30.28
C THR A 3 10.11 18.41 -30.38
N SER A 4 11.44 18.48 -30.40
CA SER A 4 12.33 17.36 -30.15
C SER A 4 11.98 16.75 -28.80
N THR A 5 11.19 15.68 -28.80
CA THR A 5 11.03 14.78 -27.65
C THR A 5 12.34 14.01 -27.51
N SER A 6 13.30 14.58 -26.79
CA SER A 6 14.47 13.83 -26.33
C SER A 6 13.96 12.71 -25.42
N SER A 7 14.08 11.46 -25.87
CA SER A 7 13.87 10.31 -24.99
C SER A 7 14.71 10.50 -23.73
N PRO A 8 14.16 10.26 -22.53
CA PRO A 8 14.93 10.42 -21.29
C PRO A 8 16.20 9.57 -21.39
N SER A 9 17.35 10.20 -21.21
CA SER A 9 18.66 9.53 -21.28
C SER A 9 18.69 8.43 -20.22
N GLN A 10 18.80 7.18 -20.67
CA GLN A 10 19.00 6.05 -19.76
C GLN A 10 20.28 6.24 -18.96
N GLN A 11 20.20 6.04 -17.66
CA GLN A 11 21.34 6.10 -16.76
C GLN A 11 22.09 4.76 -16.83
N ASN A 12 23.41 4.82 -17.05
CA ASN A 12 24.28 3.66 -17.00
C ASN A 12 24.67 3.41 -15.55
N LEU A 13 24.01 2.45 -14.90
CA LEU A 13 24.22 2.11 -13.50
C LEU A 13 24.75 0.69 -13.37
N THR A 14 25.71 0.49 -12.46
CA THR A 14 26.33 -0.80 -12.16
C THR A 14 26.14 -1.17 -10.69
N GLU A 15 26.35 -2.44 -10.34
CA GLU A 15 26.29 -2.92 -8.93
C GLU A 15 27.20 -2.12 -7.99
N ALA A 16 28.33 -1.61 -8.50
CA ALA A 16 29.30 -0.83 -7.71
C ALA A 16 28.82 0.59 -7.39
N ASP A 17 27.84 1.11 -8.13
CA ASP A 17 27.28 2.45 -7.93
C ASP A 17 26.20 2.47 -6.84
N VAL A 18 25.79 1.29 -6.34
CA VAL A 18 24.66 1.12 -5.44
C VAL A 18 25.11 0.67 -4.06
N ASN A 19 24.70 1.41 -3.04
CA ASN A 19 24.87 1.03 -1.65
C ASN A 19 23.73 0.07 -1.24
N TRP A 20 23.97 -1.23 -1.33
CA TRP A 20 23.00 -2.26 -0.97
C TRP A 20 22.81 -2.34 0.55
N PHE A 21 21.56 -2.28 1.00
CA PHE A 21 21.24 -2.25 2.44
C PHE A 21 20.25 -3.32 2.89
N GLY A 22 19.58 -4.02 1.97
CA GLY A 22 18.57 -4.99 2.35
C GLY A 22 18.22 -5.99 1.26
N ALA A 23 17.47 -7.00 1.66
CA ALA A 23 16.90 -7.99 0.76
C ALA A 23 15.53 -8.41 1.27
N SER A 24 14.69 -8.88 0.34
CA SER A 24 13.38 -9.39 0.67
C SER A 24 13.49 -10.61 1.57
N SER A 25 12.63 -10.70 2.58
CA SER A 25 12.48 -11.91 3.40
C SER A 25 11.80 -13.04 2.63
N ARG A 26 11.11 -12.70 1.53
CA ARG A 26 10.48 -13.68 0.66
C ARG A 26 11.54 -14.36 -0.19
N LEU A 27 11.59 -15.69 -0.09
CA LEU A 27 12.52 -16.52 -0.84
C LEU A 27 11.86 -17.13 -2.08
N VAL A 28 12.58 -17.11 -3.20
CA VAL A 28 12.25 -17.83 -4.43
C VAL A 28 13.46 -18.69 -4.80
N GLY A 29 13.31 -20.01 -4.70
CA GLY A 29 14.44 -20.95 -4.87
C GLY A 29 15.53 -20.80 -3.81
N GLY A 30 15.17 -20.39 -2.58
CA GLY A 30 16.12 -20.21 -1.47
C GLY A 30 16.89 -18.88 -1.49
N GLN A 31 16.65 -18.01 -2.47
CA GLN A 31 17.24 -16.67 -2.55
C GLN A 31 16.16 -15.60 -2.36
N PRO A 32 16.49 -14.43 -1.78
CA PRO A 32 15.59 -13.28 -1.77
C PRO A 32 15.09 -12.94 -3.18
N ASP A 33 13.79 -12.69 -3.33
CA ASP A 33 13.23 -12.32 -4.63
C ASP A 33 13.62 -10.91 -5.10
N ALA A 34 14.00 -10.04 -4.17
CA ALA A 34 14.53 -8.71 -4.42
C ALA A 34 15.66 -8.33 -3.45
N ARG A 35 16.57 -7.48 -3.93
CA ARG A 35 17.55 -6.72 -3.16
C ARG A 35 17.23 -5.23 -3.25
N TYR A 36 17.50 -4.52 -2.16
CA TYR A 36 17.24 -3.10 -2.01
C TYR A 36 18.54 -2.35 -1.78
N GLY A 37 18.73 -1.29 -2.55
CA GLY A 37 19.91 -0.46 -2.50
C GLY A 37 19.58 1.01 -2.65
N TRP A 38 20.57 1.82 -2.34
CA TRP A 38 20.51 3.27 -2.41
C TRP A 38 21.49 3.75 -3.46
N TRP A 39 21.06 4.67 -4.32
CA TRP A 39 21.91 5.35 -5.29
C TRP A 39 21.71 6.86 -5.20
N ASP A 40 22.81 7.61 -5.09
CA ASP A 40 22.78 9.07 -5.12
C ASP A 40 22.87 9.58 -6.54
N ALA A 41 21.72 9.88 -7.15
CA ALA A 41 21.68 10.53 -8.45
C ALA A 41 21.87 12.05 -8.32
N PRO A 42 22.31 12.76 -9.39
CA PRO A 42 22.45 14.22 -9.38
C PRO A 42 21.16 14.98 -9.01
N HIS A 43 20.00 14.37 -9.23
CA HIS A 43 18.69 14.97 -8.96
C HIS A 43 18.10 14.56 -7.60
N GLY A 44 18.84 13.78 -6.82
CA GLY A 44 18.41 13.29 -5.50
C GLY A 44 18.59 11.78 -5.35
N PRO A 45 18.30 11.26 -4.16
CA PRO A 45 18.46 9.87 -3.81
C PRO A 45 17.40 9.03 -4.50
N CYS A 46 17.87 7.89 -4.95
CA CYS A 46 17.08 6.87 -5.57
C CYS A 46 17.14 5.60 -4.73
N ILE A 47 16.00 4.92 -4.64
CA ILE A 47 15.97 3.53 -4.20
C ILE A 47 16.06 2.64 -5.44
N VAL A 48 16.94 1.65 -5.34
CA VAL A 48 17.15 0.61 -6.32
C VAL A 48 16.52 -0.67 -5.78
N LYS A 49 15.49 -1.18 -6.46
CA LYS A 49 14.93 -2.51 -6.26
C LYS A 49 15.45 -3.41 -7.39
N ALA A 50 16.45 -4.22 -7.09
CA ALA A 50 16.98 -5.20 -8.03
C ALA A 50 16.33 -6.56 -7.79
N ILE A 51 15.79 -7.14 -8.85
CA ILE A 51 15.19 -8.47 -8.80
C ILE A 51 16.23 -9.50 -9.21
N HIS A 52 16.35 -10.58 -8.43
CA HIS A 52 17.30 -11.64 -8.78
C HIS A 52 16.86 -12.38 -10.06
N THR A 53 17.58 -12.12 -11.16
CA THR A 53 17.28 -12.64 -12.49
C THR A 53 17.48 -14.14 -12.62
N GLN A 54 18.22 -14.82 -11.75
CA GLN A 54 18.28 -16.29 -11.80
C GLN A 54 16.94 -16.99 -11.42
N GLY A 55 15.95 -16.23 -10.92
CA GLY A 55 14.52 -16.62 -10.82
C GLY A 55 13.62 -15.98 -11.92
N MET A 56 14.25 -15.63 -13.05
CA MET A 56 13.88 -14.70 -14.13
C MET A 56 12.42 -14.24 -14.22
N VAL A 57 11.47 -15.14 -14.42
CA VAL A 57 10.16 -14.72 -14.95
C VAL A 57 9.18 -14.35 -13.83
N TYR A 58 9.41 -14.82 -12.60
CA TYR A 58 8.57 -14.43 -11.46
C TYR A 58 8.72 -12.93 -11.20
N GLY A 59 9.93 -12.54 -10.82
CA GLY A 59 10.22 -11.17 -10.45
C GLY A 59 10.17 -10.20 -11.63
N ALA A 60 10.54 -10.62 -12.86
CA ALA A 60 10.40 -9.76 -14.03
C ALA A 60 8.94 -9.37 -14.30
N SER A 61 7.96 -10.24 -14.05
CA SER A 61 6.54 -9.91 -14.25
C SER A 61 6.02 -8.87 -13.24
N LEU A 62 6.41 -8.98 -11.96
CA LEU A 62 6.01 -8.05 -10.92
C LEU A 62 6.68 -6.70 -11.13
N LEU A 63 7.97 -6.72 -11.49
CA LEU A 63 8.72 -5.53 -11.82
C LEU A 63 8.13 -4.82 -13.04
N ASN A 64 7.76 -5.58 -14.08
CA ASN A 64 7.11 -5.02 -15.26
C ASN A 64 5.72 -4.46 -14.95
N ASN A 65 4.93 -5.12 -14.10
CA ASN A 65 3.66 -4.57 -13.63
C ASN A 65 3.88 -3.28 -12.83
N GLU A 66 4.82 -3.28 -11.90
CA GLU A 66 5.15 -2.14 -11.06
C GLU A 66 5.62 -0.95 -11.91
N ARG A 67 6.50 -1.16 -12.90
CA ARG A 67 6.92 -0.11 -13.86
C ARG A 67 5.73 0.46 -14.63
N ARG A 68 4.84 -0.40 -15.16
CA ARG A 68 3.67 0.04 -15.92
C ARG A 68 2.68 0.82 -15.05
N ALA A 69 2.44 0.35 -13.82
CA ALA A 69 1.61 1.04 -12.84
C ALA A 69 2.22 2.39 -12.46
N LEU A 70 3.51 2.45 -12.14
CA LEU A 70 4.22 3.69 -11.82
C LEU A 70 4.21 4.67 -12.99
N ALA A 71 4.40 4.21 -14.23
CA ALA A 71 4.36 5.07 -15.40
C ALA A 71 2.97 5.72 -15.58
N GLU A 72 1.89 4.94 -15.46
CA GLU A 72 0.53 5.47 -15.55
C GLU A 72 0.19 6.42 -14.39
N LEU A 73 0.57 6.06 -13.16
CA LEU A 73 0.33 6.89 -11.99
C LEU A 73 1.11 8.21 -12.02
N ASN A 74 2.38 8.18 -12.46
CA ASN A 74 3.18 9.39 -12.64
C ASN A 74 2.58 10.30 -13.73
N ARG A 75 2.11 9.73 -14.84
CA ARG A 75 1.44 10.48 -15.92
C ARG A 75 0.23 11.29 -15.42
N GLN A 76 -0.39 10.82 -14.34
CA GLN A 76 -1.62 11.36 -13.78
C GLN A 76 -1.36 12.26 -12.56
N GLY A 77 -0.08 12.46 -12.20
CA GLY A 77 0.31 13.26 -11.03
C GLY A 77 -0.07 12.61 -9.69
N ALA A 78 -0.21 11.28 -9.66
CA ALA A 78 -0.49 10.55 -8.43
C ALA A 78 0.69 10.64 -7.45
N PRO A 79 0.46 10.48 -6.13
CA PRO A 79 1.51 10.52 -5.12
C PRO A 79 2.32 9.22 -5.15
N VAL A 80 3.15 9.03 -6.17
CA VAL A 80 4.06 7.90 -6.35
C VAL A 80 5.45 8.41 -6.69
N PRO A 81 6.53 7.66 -6.42
CA PRO A 81 7.86 8.10 -6.79
C PRO A 81 8.05 8.08 -8.31
N GLN A 82 8.86 9.02 -8.79
CA GLN A 82 9.23 9.08 -10.20
C GLN A 82 10.16 7.92 -10.54
N GLN A 83 9.90 7.22 -11.65
CA GLN A 83 10.81 6.19 -12.14
C GLN A 83 12.01 6.84 -12.87
N ILE A 84 13.21 6.33 -12.60
CA ILE A 84 14.42 6.65 -13.34
C ILE A 84 14.70 5.52 -14.33
N ALA A 85 14.86 5.87 -15.61
CA ALA A 85 15.22 4.91 -16.64
C ALA A 85 16.70 4.53 -16.51
N THR A 86 16.99 3.22 -16.47
CA THR A 86 18.35 2.69 -16.40
C THR A 86 18.59 1.66 -17.50
N ASN A 87 19.85 1.28 -17.70
CA ASN A 87 20.27 0.18 -18.58
C ASN A 87 20.02 -1.22 -17.97
N GLN A 88 19.68 -1.31 -16.67
CA GLN A 88 19.47 -2.58 -15.96
C GLN A 88 18.00 -3.04 -16.06
N GLY A 89 17.74 -4.03 -16.91
CA GLY A 89 16.39 -4.52 -17.20
C GLY A 89 15.68 -5.19 -16.02
N ASP A 90 16.42 -5.59 -15.00
CA ASP A 90 15.97 -6.23 -13.76
C ASP A 90 15.94 -5.30 -12.53
N TRP A 91 16.22 -4.01 -12.74
CA TRP A 91 16.19 -3.00 -11.67
C TRP A 91 15.03 -2.03 -11.84
N LEU A 92 14.30 -1.77 -10.78
CA LEU A 92 13.42 -0.61 -10.67
C LEU A 92 14.13 0.45 -9.84
N VAL A 93 14.45 1.57 -10.47
CA VAL A 93 15.05 2.72 -9.81
C VAL A 93 14.01 3.81 -9.71
N THR A 94 13.75 4.28 -8.49
CA THR A 94 12.76 5.32 -8.23
C THR A 94 13.37 6.44 -7.42
N LEU A 95 13.11 7.67 -7.85
CA LEU A 95 13.57 8.89 -7.19
C LEU A 95 12.69 9.15 -5.98
N PHE A 96 13.17 8.73 -4.82
CA PHE A 96 12.62 9.14 -3.54
C PHE A 96 13.67 9.03 -2.43
N GLY A 97 13.60 9.97 -1.49
CA GLY A 97 14.31 9.93 -0.22
C GLY A 97 13.37 10.42 0.87
N GLY A 98 13.16 9.61 1.91
CA GLY A 98 12.19 9.90 2.95
C GLY A 98 12.06 8.76 3.95
N ILE A 99 11.19 8.97 4.94
CA ILE A 99 10.94 8.03 6.03
C ILE A 99 9.52 7.48 5.89
N SER A 100 9.34 6.16 6.00
CA SER A 100 7.99 5.59 5.95
C SER A 100 7.18 5.94 7.20
N LEU A 101 5.86 6.09 7.09
CA LEU A 101 5.01 6.34 8.27
C LEU A 101 5.21 5.26 9.32
N ARG A 102 5.31 4.00 8.90
CA ARG A 102 5.54 2.89 9.82
C ARG A 102 6.85 3.01 10.59
N GLN A 103 7.92 3.50 9.95
CA GLN A 103 9.19 3.71 10.62
C GLN A 103 9.07 4.82 11.67
N LEU A 104 8.38 5.92 11.36
CA LEU A 104 8.13 7.01 12.31
C LEU A 104 7.31 6.54 13.53
N GLU A 105 6.30 5.69 13.31
CA GLU A 105 5.46 5.14 14.39
C GLU A 105 6.23 4.28 15.40
N ILE A 106 7.32 3.63 14.97
CA ILE A 106 8.12 2.73 15.84
C ILE A 106 9.39 3.39 16.37
N MET A 107 9.64 4.67 16.05
CA MET A 107 10.76 5.40 16.64
C MET A 107 10.58 5.52 18.16
N PRO A 108 11.68 5.61 18.94
CA PRO A 108 11.59 5.95 20.35
C PRO A 108 10.86 7.28 20.55
N GLN A 109 9.89 7.32 21.46
CA GLN A 109 9.05 8.50 21.73
C GLN A 109 8.40 9.06 20.45
N PRO A 110 7.60 8.26 19.71
CA PRO A 110 7.12 8.65 18.38
C PRO A 110 6.26 9.91 18.44
N ALA A 111 5.45 10.09 19.48
CA ALA A 111 4.65 11.30 19.69
C ALA A 111 5.46 12.60 19.83
N ARG A 112 6.75 12.52 20.17
CA ARG A 112 7.65 13.69 20.25
C ARG A 112 8.19 14.08 18.87
N HIS A 113 8.45 13.10 18.01
CA HIS A 113 9.07 13.30 16.70
C HIS A 113 8.05 13.41 15.57
N PHE A 114 6.86 12.87 15.79
CA PHE A 114 5.77 12.81 14.83
C PHE A 114 4.45 12.81 15.59
N PRO A 115 4.00 13.98 16.09
CA PRO A 115 2.79 14.09 16.90
C PRO A 115 1.53 13.72 16.13
N PHE A 116 0.42 13.53 16.86
CA PHE A 116 -0.87 13.10 16.32
C PHE A 116 -1.32 13.98 15.14
N GLU A 117 -1.18 15.30 15.27
CA GLU A 117 -1.64 16.27 14.27
C GLU A 117 -0.93 16.08 12.93
N GLU A 118 0.37 15.78 12.96
CA GLU A 118 1.16 15.52 11.76
C GLU A 118 0.82 14.16 11.16
N GLN A 119 0.66 13.13 12.00
CA GLN A 119 0.20 11.81 11.56
C GLN A 119 -1.13 11.90 10.81
N LEU A 120 -2.10 12.65 11.36
CA LEU A 120 -3.38 12.87 10.71
C LEU A 120 -3.25 13.74 9.44
N ALA A 121 -2.42 14.79 9.48
CA ALA A 121 -2.19 15.66 8.32
C ALA A 121 -1.63 14.89 7.11
N VAL A 122 -0.78 13.89 7.33
CA VAL A 122 -0.28 13.03 6.23
C VAL A 122 -1.42 12.31 5.53
N TRP A 123 -2.36 11.72 6.28
CA TRP A 123 -3.51 11.05 5.67
C TRP A 123 -4.42 12.03 4.92
N VAL A 124 -4.59 13.26 5.43
CA VAL A 124 -5.30 14.33 4.71
C VAL A 124 -4.63 14.63 3.36
N HIS A 125 -3.32 14.89 3.36
CA HIS A 125 -2.58 15.20 2.14
C HIS A 125 -2.52 14.02 1.17
N PHE A 126 -2.34 12.81 1.69
CA PHE A 126 -2.36 11.59 0.89
C PHE A 126 -3.70 11.43 0.16
N LEU A 127 -4.83 11.50 0.88
CA LEU A 127 -6.16 11.37 0.28
C LEU A 127 -6.42 12.43 -0.80
N ARG A 128 -6.03 13.69 -0.55
CA ARG A 128 -6.15 14.78 -1.55
C ARG A 128 -5.40 14.46 -2.83
N ARG A 129 -4.15 13.97 -2.72
CA ARG A 129 -3.31 13.65 -3.88
C ARG A 129 -3.69 12.33 -4.55
N ALA A 130 -4.12 11.33 -3.77
CA ALA A 130 -4.54 10.02 -4.25
C ALA A 130 -5.83 10.09 -5.10
N GLN A 131 -6.51 11.23 -5.15
CA GLN A 131 -7.59 11.50 -6.10
C GLN A 131 -7.16 11.22 -7.55
N ALA A 132 -5.89 11.46 -7.90
CA ALA A 132 -5.33 11.10 -9.20
C ALA A 132 -5.27 9.59 -9.46
N MET A 133 -5.05 8.77 -8.41
CA MET A 133 -5.13 7.30 -8.52
C MET A 133 -6.55 6.85 -8.84
N GLU A 134 -7.55 7.43 -8.15
CA GLU A 134 -8.96 7.17 -8.44
C GLU A 134 -9.33 7.59 -9.87
N ALA A 135 -8.89 8.77 -10.32
CA ALA A 135 -9.11 9.26 -11.68
C ALA A 135 -8.48 8.37 -12.76
N SER A 136 -7.39 7.67 -12.40
CA SER A 136 -6.70 6.69 -13.27
C SER A 136 -7.33 5.30 -13.20
N ASN A 137 -8.42 5.13 -12.43
CA ASN A 137 -9.01 3.85 -12.07
C ASN A 137 -7.93 2.85 -11.57
N ALA A 138 -7.04 3.35 -10.71
CA ALA A 138 -5.93 2.60 -10.13
C ALA A 138 -6.22 2.22 -8.68
N LEU A 139 -6.07 0.94 -8.38
CA LEU A 139 -6.36 0.31 -7.11
C LEU A 139 -5.04 -0.19 -6.47
N PRO A 140 -4.43 0.58 -5.55
CA PRO A 140 -3.32 0.10 -4.73
C PRO A 140 -3.87 -0.87 -3.69
N VAL A 141 -3.81 -2.19 -3.97
CA VAL A 141 -4.43 -3.20 -3.11
C VAL A 141 -3.73 -3.30 -1.75
N ASP A 142 -2.42 -3.05 -1.71
CA ASP A 142 -1.62 -3.08 -0.48
C ASP A 142 -1.32 -1.68 0.09
N LEU A 143 -2.37 -0.89 0.30
CA LEU A 143 -2.24 0.45 0.87
C LEU A 143 -2.23 0.41 2.40
N TYR A 144 -1.12 0.83 3.02
CA TYR A 144 -0.99 1.03 4.48
C TYR A 144 0.23 1.90 4.83
N GLY A 145 0.42 2.24 6.11
CA GLY A 145 1.44 3.19 6.53
C GLY A 145 2.89 2.84 6.16
N ALA A 146 3.27 1.57 6.05
CA ALA A 146 4.65 1.26 5.63
C ALA A 146 4.90 1.54 4.14
N ASN A 147 3.85 1.57 3.33
CA ASN A 147 3.91 1.90 1.91
C ASN A 147 3.71 3.39 1.67
N LEU A 148 3.63 4.23 2.71
CA LEU A 148 3.65 5.69 2.60
C LEU A 148 4.96 6.24 3.11
N VAL A 149 5.68 6.96 2.25
CA VAL A 149 6.99 7.57 2.52
C VAL A 149 6.86 9.08 2.50
N LEU A 150 7.46 9.72 3.50
CA LEU A 150 7.48 11.17 3.67
C LEU A 150 8.86 11.72 3.32
N PRO A 151 8.96 12.55 2.27
CA PRO A 151 10.20 13.23 1.95
C PRO A 151 10.62 14.21 3.05
N LEU A 152 11.90 14.58 3.08
CA LEU A 152 12.44 15.61 3.95
C LEU A 152 12.62 16.93 3.18
N THR A 153 12.54 18.08 3.85
CA THR A 153 12.76 19.43 3.28
C THR A 153 14.17 19.55 2.70
N GLU A 154 15.14 18.95 3.36
CA GLU A 154 16.45 18.68 2.80
C GLU A 154 16.56 17.16 2.61
N THR A 155 17.01 16.75 1.43
CA THR A 155 16.92 15.37 0.94
C THR A 155 17.31 14.24 1.91
N ARG A 156 18.18 14.51 2.88
CA ARG A 156 18.64 13.56 3.91
C ARG A 156 18.44 14.03 5.34
N LYS A 157 17.96 15.25 5.59
CA LYS A 157 17.82 15.83 6.93
C LYS A 157 16.74 16.91 6.98
N GLY A 158 16.43 17.44 8.15
CA GLY A 158 15.42 18.50 8.27
C GLY A 158 14.03 17.93 8.47
N GLN A 159 13.00 18.65 8.05
CA GLN A 159 11.62 18.39 8.46
C GLN A 159 10.87 17.52 7.45
N LEU A 160 9.90 16.74 7.91
CA LEU A 160 9.04 15.94 7.03
C LEU A 160 8.16 16.84 6.15
N ARG A 161 8.13 16.62 4.85
CA ARG A 161 7.21 17.27 3.90
C ARG A 161 5.90 16.49 3.86
N LEU A 162 5.02 16.76 4.82
CA LEU A 162 3.75 16.05 5.01
C LEU A 162 2.84 16.11 3.79
N ASN A 163 2.87 17.23 3.06
CA ASN A 163 2.12 17.42 1.82
C ASN A 163 2.66 16.60 0.64
N GLU A 164 3.86 16.05 0.76
CA GLU A 164 4.56 15.33 -0.31
C GLU A 164 4.67 13.83 -0.09
N VAL A 165 3.85 13.29 0.83
CA VAL A 165 3.71 11.84 1.03
C VAL A 165 3.55 11.07 -0.29
N CYS A 166 4.35 10.03 -0.47
CA CYS A 166 4.36 9.17 -1.64
C CYS A 166 3.99 7.74 -1.25
N SER A 167 3.10 7.13 -2.02
CA SER A 167 2.88 5.69 -2.01
C SER A 167 3.99 4.98 -2.75
N ILE A 168 4.48 3.87 -2.19
CA ILE A 168 5.47 2.98 -2.79
C ILE A 168 4.91 1.55 -2.87
N ASP A 169 5.71 0.63 -3.43
CA ASP A 169 5.40 -0.78 -3.62
C ASP A 169 4.15 -1.04 -4.47
N HIS A 170 4.29 -0.76 -5.77
CA HIS A 170 3.18 -0.85 -6.73
C HIS A 170 3.13 -2.18 -7.48
N ALA A 171 3.88 -3.19 -7.05
CA ALA A 171 3.83 -4.54 -7.61
C ALA A 171 2.41 -5.16 -7.58
N HIS A 172 1.62 -4.78 -6.57
CA HIS A 172 0.23 -5.22 -6.38
C HIS A 172 -0.82 -4.14 -6.68
N THR A 173 -0.43 -3.09 -7.40
CA THR A 173 -1.40 -2.10 -7.89
C THR A 173 -2.06 -2.61 -9.16
N VAL A 174 -3.39 -2.60 -9.17
CA VAL A 174 -4.20 -2.96 -10.34
C VAL A 174 -4.67 -1.67 -10.99
N VAL A 175 -4.38 -1.47 -12.27
CA VAL A 175 -4.81 -0.29 -13.02
C VAL A 175 -5.67 -0.74 -14.18
N ALA A 176 -6.78 -0.05 -14.41
CA ALA A 176 -7.69 -0.40 -15.49
C ALA A 176 -6.96 -0.41 -16.85
N GLY A 177 -7.25 -1.42 -17.67
CA GLY A 177 -6.64 -1.58 -18.99
C GLY A 177 -5.19 -2.07 -18.98
N LEU A 178 -4.50 -2.16 -17.83
CA LEU A 178 -3.16 -2.78 -17.79
C LEU A 178 -3.20 -4.31 -17.90
N ASN A 179 -4.38 -4.92 -17.83
CA ASN A 179 -4.60 -6.35 -18.00
C ASN A 179 -3.62 -7.18 -17.15
N MET A 180 -3.58 -6.92 -15.84
CA MET A 180 -2.76 -7.70 -14.92
C MET A 180 -3.14 -9.18 -15.02
N ARG A 181 -2.14 -10.04 -15.17
CA ARG A 181 -2.31 -11.50 -15.42
C ARG A 181 -1.92 -12.37 -14.24
N ARG A 182 -1.35 -11.78 -13.21
CA ARG A 182 -0.93 -12.49 -12.01
C ARG A 182 -1.72 -11.98 -10.81
N PRO A 183 -2.16 -12.87 -9.91
CA PRO A 183 -2.94 -12.46 -8.76
C PRO A 183 -2.08 -11.66 -7.81
N VAL A 184 -2.75 -10.79 -7.08
CA VAL A 184 -2.17 -10.16 -5.89
C VAL A 184 -2.02 -11.23 -4.82
N TRP A 185 -0.77 -11.44 -4.35
CA TRP A 185 -0.42 -12.50 -3.41
C TRP A 185 -0.29 -11.94 -1.98
N LEU A 186 -1.45 -11.73 -1.33
CA LEU A 186 -1.57 -11.23 0.04
C LEU A 186 -2.61 -12.02 0.83
N ASP A 187 -2.54 -12.04 2.16
CA ASP A 187 -3.59 -12.65 2.97
C ASP A 187 -4.88 -11.82 2.83
N THR A 188 -5.89 -12.37 2.17
CA THR A 188 -7.18 -11.70 1.90
C THR A 188 -7.97 -11.38 3.16
N ARG A 189 -7.56 -11.92 4.31
CA ARG A 189 -8.15 -11.65 5.64
C ARG A 189 -7.45 -10.51 6.37
N MET A 190 -6.42 -9.90 5.77
CA MET A 190 -5.81 -8.69 6.33
C MET A 190 -6.90 -7.63 6.54
N LYS A 191 -6.94 -7.01 7.71
CA LYS A 191 -7.97 -6.02 8.08
C LYS A 191 -8.09 -4.86 7.09
N ARG A 192 -6.98 -4.51 6.41
CA ARG A 192 -6.93 -3.41 5.43
C ARG A 192 -7.56 -3.75 4.08
N VAL A 193 -7.81 -5.04 3.78
CA VAL A 193 -8.44 -5.46 2.53
C VAL A 193 -9.94 -5.13 2.59
N PRO A 194 -10.45 -4.26 1.72
CA PRO A 194 -11.87 -3.92 1.68
C PRO A 194 -12.73 -5.16 1.38
N PRO A 195 -13.90 -5.32 2.03
CA PRO A 195 -14.78 -6.48 1.84
C PRO A 195 -15.15 -6.74 0.38
N GLU A 196 -15.33 -5.68 -0.42
CA GLU A 196 -15.67 -5.78 -1.84
C GLU A 196 -14.55 -6.37 -2.71
N LEU A 197 -13.29 -6.36 -2.24
CA LEU A 197 -12.16 -6.97 -2.96
C LEU A 197 -11.99 -8.45 -2.62
N ALA A 198 -12.33 -8.84 -1.38
CA ALA A 198 -11.93 -10.10 -0.77
C ALA A 198 -12.27 -11.32 -1.64
N ALA A 199 -13.51 -11.40 -2.15
CA ALA A 199 -13.94 -12.52 -2.98
C ALA A 199 -13.18 -12.63 -4.30
N SER A 200 -12.89 -11.49 -4.96
CA SER A 200 -12.14 -11.47 -6.22
C SER A 200 -10.68 -11.85 -6.04
N LEU A 201 -10.04 -11.33 -4.99
CA LEU A 201 -8.66 -11.66 -4.63
C LEU A 201 -8.53 -13.15 -4.26
N GLN A 202 -9.48 -13.66 -3.47
CA GLN A 202 -9.52 -15.07 -3.08
C GLN A 202 -9.68 -15.98 -4.29
N HIS A 203 -10.58 -15.64 -5.22
CA HIS A 203 -10.77 -16.41 -6.45
C HIS A 203 -9.50 -16.45 -7.30
N ASP A 204 -8.86 -15.28 -7.47
CA ASP A 204 -7.64 -15.14 -8.25
C ASP A 204 -6.45 -15.92 -7.64
N GLN A 205 -6.35 -15.94 -6.31
CA GLN A 205 -5.38 -16.78 -5.59
C GLN A 205 -5.71 -18.27 -5.68
N GLN A 206 -6.99 -18.66 -5.60
CA GLN A 206 -7.41 -20.05 -5.74
C GLN A 206 -7.07 -20.62 -7.12
N ASN A 207 -7.20 -19.82 -8.18
CA ASN A 207 -6.81 -20.22 -9.53
C ASN A 207 -5.31 -20.51 -9.63
N LEU A 208 -4.47 -19.66 -9.02
CA LEU A 208 -3.03 -19.89 -8.93
C LEU A 208 -2.69 -21.13 -8.10
N ILE A 209 -3.33 -21.30 -6.94
CA ILE A 209 -3.15 -22.49 -6.10
C ILE A 209 -3.54 -23.76 -6.85
N ALA A 210 -4.66 -23.75 -7.58
CA ALA A 210 -5.10 -24.88 -8.38
C ALA A 210 -4.09 -25.20 -9.49
N PHE A 211 -3.57 -24.18 -10.18
CA PHE A 211 -2.53 -24.32 -11.20
C PHE A 211 -1.29 -25.02 -10.63
N PHE A 212 -0.75 -24.56 -9.50
CA PHE A 212 0.42 -25.18 -8.87
C PHE A 212 0.17 -26.62 -8.42
N ARG A 213 -1.01 -26.88 -7.84
CA ARG A 213 -1.39 -28.23 -7.38
C ARG A 213 -1.56 -29.22 -8.52
N GLN A 214 -2.06 -28.81 -9.68
CA GLN A 214 -2.15 -29.66 -10.87
C GLN A 214 -0.79 -30.19 -11.32
N HIS A 215 0.27 -29.45 -11.04
CA HIS A 215 1.65 -29.81 -11.38
C HIS A 215 2.45 -30.35 -10.19
N ALA A 216 1.82 -30.59 -9.03
CA ALA A 216 2.47 -31.05 -7.80
C ALA A 216 3.68 -30.19 -7.35
N ALA A 217 3.62 -28.89 -7.62
CA ALA A 217 4.66 -27.94 -7.23
C ALA A 217 4.37 -27.30 -5.86
N PRO A 218 5.40 -26.95 -5.07
CA PRO A 218 5.22 -26.20 -3.84
C PRO A 218 4.58 -24.83 -4.11
N LEU A 219 3.67 -24.41 -3.24
CA LEU A 219 3.03 -23.10 -3.38
C LEU A 219 4.01 -21.97 -3.12
N PRO A 220 3.68 -20.75 -3.54
CA PRO A 220 4.53 -19.60 -3.28
C PRO A 220 4.65 -19.33 -1.77
N GLY A 221 5.88 -19.22 -1.28
CA GLY A 221 6.18 -19.06 0.14
C GLY A 221 6.30 -20.39 0.90
N GLU A 222 6.01 -21.53 0.26
CA GLU A 222 6.33 -22.85 0.82
C GLU A 222 7.78 -23.24 0.46
N PRO A 223 8.51 -23.89 1.39
CA PRO A 223 9.83 -24.41 1.09
C PRO A 223 9.73 -25.56 0.09
N ALA A 224 10.54 -25.52 -0.96
CA ALA A 224 10.72 -26.66 -1.85
C ALA A 224 11.52 -27.77 -1.15
N LEU A 225 11.15 -29.03 -1.37
CA LEU A 225 11.85 -30.16 -0.73
C LEU A 225 13.19 -30.47 -1.40
N ASN A 226 13.35 -30.10 -2.68
CA ASN A 226 14.56 -30.31 -3.47
C ASN A 226 14.71 -29.24 -4.58
N PRO A 227 15.89 -29.16 -5.24
CA PRO A 227 16.13 -28.20 -6.32
C PRO A 227 15.19 -28.35 -7.52
N GLU A 228 14.77 -29.57 -7.86
CA GLU A 228 13.86 -29.82 -8.99
C GLU A 228 12.46 -29.22 -8.75
N GLN A 229 11.92 -29.38 -7.54
CA GLN A 229 10.65 -28.75 -7.15
C GLN A 229 10.76 -27.23 -7.11
N ALA A 230 11.91 -26.69 -6.69
CA ALA A 230 12.15 -25.25 -6.73
C ALA A 230 12.15 -24.73 -8.18
N GLN A 231 12.84 -25.41 -9.09
CA GLN A 231 12.86 -25.08 -10.52
C GLN A 231 11.47 -25.22 -11.15
N LEU A 232 10.72 -26.27 -10.81
CA LEU A 232 9.35 -26.46 -11.27
C LEU A 232 8.44 -25.32 -10.81
N ALA A 233 8.46 -24.97 -9.52
CA ALA A 233 7.66 -23.86 -8.99
C ALA A 233 8.03 -22.53 -9.66
N GLN A 234 9.32 -22.28 -9.89
CA GLN A 234 9.80 -21.10 -10.63
C GLN A 234 9.25 -21.07 -12.06
N ARG A 235 9.29 -22.20 -12.78
CA ARG A 235 8.74 -22.32 -14.14
C ARG A 235 7.23 -22.11 -14.17
N LEU A 236 6.49 -22.72 -13.26
CA LEU A 236 5.03 -22.54 -13.20
C LEU A 236 4.66 -21.09 -12.90
N TRP A 237 5.42 -20.43 -12.02
CA TRP A 237 5.29 -19.00 -11.82
C TRP A 237 5.51 -18.21 -13.10
N ALA A 238 6.51 -18.59 -13.89
CA ALA A 238 6.81 -17.98 -15.19
C ALA A 238 5.64 -18.08 -16.17
N GLU A 239 5.07 -19.27 -16.26
CA GLU A 239 4.05 -19.65 -17.24
C GLU A 239 2.65 -19.19 -16.86
N TYR A 240 2.41 -18.85 -15.59
CA TYR A 240 1.09 -18.42 -15.14
C TYR A 240 0.66 -17.12 -15.83
N ASP A 241 -0.32 -17.23 -16.72
CA ASP A 241 -0.92 -16.15 -17.51
C ASP A 241 -2.46 -16.24 -17.51
N HIS A 242 -3.09 -16.24 -16.33
CA HIS A 242 -4.54 -16.29 -16.24
C HIS A 242 -5.15 -14.88 -16.13
N PRO A 243 -6.31 -14.63 -16.76
CA PRO A 243 -7.04 -13.38 -16.53
C PRO A 243 -7.44 -13.26 -15.05
N GLN A 244 -7.25 -12.07 -14.49
CA GLN A 244 -7.59 -11.79 -13.10
C GLN A 244 -9.03 -11.27 -12.98
N THR A 245 -9.78 -11.80 -12.03
CA THR A 245 -11.14 -11.36 -11.70
C THR A 245 -11.12 -9.97 -11.10
N THR A 246 -10.14 -9.65 -10.24
CA THR A 246 -9.97 -8.29 -9.72
C THR A 246 -9.75 -7.28 -10.86
N GLN A 247 -8.89 -7.59 -11.84
CA GLN A 247 -8.68 -6.76 -13.02
C GLN A 247 -9.98 -6.57 -13.82
N ARG A 248 -10.69 -7.66 -14.14
CA ARG A 248 -11.95 -7.60 -14.90
C ARG A 248 -13.03 -6.78 -14.19
N LEU A 249 -13.13 -6.86 -12.87
CA LEU A 249 -14.10 -6.09 -12.09
C LEU A 249 -13.74 -4.60 -12.09
N LEU A 250 -12.46 -4.27 -11.97
CA LEU A 250 -11.96 -2.90 -12.07
C LEU A 250 -12.23 -2.30 -13.46
N ASP A 251 -11.90 -3.03 -14.52
CA ASP A 251 -12.12 -2.61 -15.91
C ASP A 251 -13.60 -2.33 -16.23
N ARG A 252 -14.51 -3.04 -15.54
CA ARG A 252 -15.97 -2.89 -15.70
C ARG A 252 -16.57 -1.85 -14.75
N GLY A 253 -15.76 -1.12 -13.98
CA GLY A 253 -16.23 -0.16 -12.98
C GLY A 253 -17.04 -0.80 -11.85
N LYS A 254 -16.84 -2.09 -11.57
CA LYS A 254 -17.47 -2.81 -10.45
C LYS A 254 -16.68 -2.71 -9.15
N LEU A 255 -15.41 -2.33 -9.23
CA LEU A 255 -14.60 -1.91 -8.10
C LEU A 255 -14.42 -0.41 -8.17
N LEU A 256 -14.52 0.26 -7.01
CA LEU A 256 -14.41 1.71 -6.89
C LEU A 256 -13.11 2.03 -6.12
N PRO A 257 -12.01 2.41 -6.80
CA PRO A 257 -10.71 2.55 -6.14
C PRO A 257 -10.69 3.59 -5.01
N GLY A 258 -11.35 4.73 -5.18
CA GLY A 258 -11.45 5.74 -4.12
C GLY A 258 -12.14 5.19 -2.87
N LYS A 259 -13.19 4.39 -3.04
CA LYS A 259 -13.88 3.77 -1.90
C LYS A 259 -13.00 2.72 -1.22
N ALA A 260 -12.28 1.90 -1.98
CA ALA A 260 -11.34 0.92 -1.45
C ALA A 260 -10.19 1.58 -0.67
N MET A 261 -9.62 2.66 -1.21
CA MET A 261 -8.59 3.45 -0.52
C MET A 261 -9.11 4.08 0.77
N GLN A 262 -10.33 4.62 0.80
CA GLN A 262 -10.94 5.12 2.04
C GLN A 262 -10.99 4.04 3.13
N TYR A 263 -11.37 2.81 2.78
CA TYR A 263 -11.43 1.71 3.74
C TYR A 263 -10.05 1.39 4.30
N ALA A 264 -9.04 1.24 3.44
CA ALA A 264 -7.67 0.95 3.85
C ALA A 264 -7.09 2.07 4.75
N VAL A 265 -7.30 3.34 4.38
CA VAL A 265 -6.88 4.50 5.19
C VAL A 265 -7.56 4.48 6.56
N ALA A 266 -8.86 4.20 6.62
CA ALA A 266 -9.57 4.19 7.90
C ALA A 266 -9.09 3.08 8.84
N VAL A 267 -8.64 1.94 8.31
CA VAL A 267 -8.02 0.88 9.11
C VAL A 267 -6.70 1.37 9.72
N GLU A 268 -5.92 2.14 8.98
CA GLU A 268 -4.68 2.73 9.48
C GLU A 268 -4.95 3.88 10.47
N LEU A 269 -5.97 4.71 10.24
CA LEU A 269 -6.38 5.75 11.19
C LEU A 269 -6.73 5.18 12.57
N ALA A 270 -7.24 3.94 12.65
CA ALA A 270 -7.54 3.29 13.92
C ALA A 270 -6.29 3.12 14.80
N ARG A 271 -5.09 3.09 14.21
CA ARG A 271 -3.81 3.03 14.95
C ARG A 271 -3.50 4.33 15.68
N LEU A 272 -4.10 5.45 15.26
CA LEU A 272 -3.92 6.75 15.88
C LEU A 272 -4.72 6.89 17.18
N GLN A 273 -5.71 6.03 17.42
CA GLN A 273 -6.62 6.12 18.57
C GLN A 273 -5.94 6.28 19.94
N PRO A 274 -4.84 5.58 20.26
CA PRO A 274 -4.13 5.76 21.53
C PRO A 274 -3.50 7.15 21.71
N LEU A 275 -3.29 7.90 20.62
CA LEU A 275 -2.67 9.22 20.62
C LEU A 275 -3.70 10.36 20.46
N THR A 276 -4.96 10.01 20.18
CA THR A 276 -6.02 10.96 19.84
C THR A 276 -6.45 11.80 21.05
N PRO A 277 -6.34 13.14 21.01
CA PRO A 277 -6.86 14.03 22.05
C PRO A 277 -8.36 13.82 22.33
N PRO A 278 -8.83 13.92 23.59
CA PRO A 278 -10.23 13.64 23.96
C PRO A 278 -11.27 14.39 23.12
N ALA A 279 -11.01 15.64 22.77
CA ALA A 279 -11.93 16.49 22.01
C ALA A 279 -12.24 15.97 20.59
N ILE A 280 -11.36 15.15 20.02
CA ILE A 280 -11.49 14.67 18.63
C ILE A 280 -11.69 13.14 18.53
N GLN A 281 -11.66 12.40 19.64
CA GLN A 281 -11.83 10.94 19.65
C GLN A 281 -13.14 10.49 18.98
N SER A 282 -14.28 11.06 19.42
CA SER A 282 -15.60 10.72 18.87
C SER A 282 -15.74 11.15 17.40
N PRO A 283 -15.39 12.39 17.00
CA PRO A 283 -15.37 12.78 15.59
C PRO A 283 -14.49 11.88 14.70
N LEU A 284 -13.28 11.53 15.14
CA LEU A 284 -12.38 10.66 14.37
C LEU A 284 -12.96 9.24 14.24
N ALA A 285 -13.52 8.68 15.31
CA ALA A 285 -14.16 7.37 15.29
C ALA A 285 -15.35 7.34 14.31
N ALA A 286 -16.19 8.39 14.28
CA ALA A 286 -17.32 8.47 13.35
C ALA A 286 -16.86 8.53 11.88
N LEU A 287 -15.76 9.25 11.59
CA LEU A 287 -15.18 9.28 10.24
C LEU A 287 -14.62 7.91 9.84
N GLN A 288 -13.90 7.24 10.76
CA GLN A 288 -13.39 5.89 10.55
C GLN A 288 -14.52 4.91 10.25
N GLU A 289 -15.58 4.92 11.06
CA GLU A 289 -16.75 4.06 10.86
C GLU A 289 -17.41 4.30 9.50
N ARG A 290 -17.53 5.56 9.08
CA ARG A 290 -18.08 5.89 7.76
C ARG A 290 -17.20 5.40 6.62
N MET A 291 -15.88 5.56 6.71
CA MET A 291 -14.93 5.10 5.69
C MET A 291 -14.80 3.56 5.67
N GLN A 292 -15.09 2.87 6.78
CA GLN A 292 -15.06 1.42 6.89
C GLN A 292 -16.40 0.72 6.63
N GLN A 293 -17.43 1.44 6.16
CA GLN A 293 -18.70 0.81 5.83
C GLN A 293 -18.50 -0.34 4.82
N SER A 294 -19.08 -1.51 5.11
CA SER A 294 -18.97 -2.68 4.23
C SER A 294 -19.59 -2.44 2.86
N ASP A 295 -20.60 -1.57 2.79
CA ASP A 295 -21.18 -1.07 1.55
C ASP A 295 -20.40 0.17 1.06
N PRO A 296 -19.65 0.09 -0.05
CA PRO A 296 -18.88 1.23 -0.58
C PRO A 296 -19.73 2.47 -0.89
N ALA A 297 -21.03 2.29 -1.18
CA ALA A 297 -21.93 3.41 -1.46
C ALA A 297 -22.17 4.30 -0.23
N LYS A 298 -21.98 3.79 0.99
CA LYS A 298 -22.15 4.54 2.24
C LYS A 298 -20.91 5.34 2.67
N ARG A 299 -19.76 5.07 2.06
CA ARG A 299 -18.51 5.84 2.30
C ARG A 299 -18.59 7.20 1.59
N PHE A 300 -17.62 8.10 1.80
CA PHE A 300 -17.60 9.41 1.12
C PHE A 300 -17.53 9.26 -0.40
N ASP A 301 -18.16 10.17 -1.16
CA ASP A 301 -18.24 10.04 -2.62
C ASP A 301 -16.86 10.08 -3.27
N THR A 302 -15.96 10.91 -2.74
CA THR A 302 -14.60 11.06 -3.25
C THR A 302 -13.56 11.02 -2.13
N LEU A 303 -12.31 10.76 -2.51
CA LEU A 303 -11.17 10.86 -1.60
C LEU A 303 -11.00 12.30 -1.07
N ALA A 304 -11.22 13.30 -1.92
CA ALA A 304 -11.17 14.70 -1.52
C ALA A 304 -12.19 15.02 -0.42
N GLN A 305 -13.43 14.52 -0.51
CA GLN A 305 -14.43 14.73 0.54
C GLN A 305 -14.01 14.09 1.88
N ALA A 306 -13.47 12.87 1.85
CA ALA A 306 -12.95 12.21 3.05
C ALA A 306 -11.80 13.01 3.67
N ALA A 307 -10.88 13.51 2.83
CA ALA A 307 -9.78 14.35 3.28
C ALA A 307 -10.26 15.65 3.93
N GLU A 308 -11.27 16.32 3.37
CA GLU A 308 -11.83 17.54 3.95
C GLU A 308 -12.53 17.29 5.30
N GLN A 309 -13.15 16.13 5.49
CA GLN A 309 -13.70 15.80 6.81
C GLN A 309 -12.61 15.56 7.85
N LEU A 310 -11.52 14.87 7.48
CA LEU A 310 -10.38 14.67 8.38
C LEU A 310 -9.67 16.00 8.68
N ALA A 311 -9.53 16.88 7.69
CA ALA A 311 -8.91 18.19 7.84
C ALA A 311 -9.63 19.07 8.88
N ARG A 312 -10.95 18.95 9.02
CA ARG A 312 -11.75 19.68 10.02
C ARG A 312 -11.46 19.27 11.46
N LEU A 313 -10.81 18.13 11.68
CA LEU A 313 -10.38 17.69 13.01
C LEU A 313 -9.06 18.33 13.45
N LEU A 314 -8.38 19.03 12.53
CA LEU A 314 -7.12 19.72 12.79
C LEU A 314 -7.36 21.23 12.86
N PRO A 315 -6.71 21.95 13.79
CA PRO A 315 -6.76 23.42 13.80
C PRO A 315 -6.10 23.99 12.53
N ASN A 316 -5.03 23.34 12.05
CA ASN A 316 -4.35 23.62 10.79
C ASN A 316 -3.82 22.31 10.21
N VAL A 317 -3.88 22.17 8.88
CA VAL A 317 -3.27 21.03 8.18
C VAL A 317 -1.84 21.38 7.81
N SER A 318 -0.89 21.03 8.70
CA SER A 318 0.54 21.29 8.49
C SER A 318 1.03 20.69 7.16
N VAL A 319 1.80 21.48 6.41
CA VAL A 319 2.46 21.02 5.17
C VAL A 319 3.84 20.43 5.43
N VAL A 320 4.50 20.90 6.48
CA VAL A 320 5.82 20.45 6.93
C VAL A 320 5.73 20.12 8.43
N GLY A 321 6.43 19.07 8.86
CA GLY A 321 6.49 18.67 10.27
C GLY A 321 7.34 19.62 11.10
N CYS A 322 7.13 19.63 12.41
CA CYS A 322 7.84 20.50 13.34
C CYS A 322 9.22 19.95 13.72
N HIS A 323 9.42 18.64 13.63
CA HIS A 323 10.66 18.00 14.06
C HIS A 323 11.70 17.96 12.93
N GLU A 324 12.91 18.41 13.23
CA GLU A 324 14.07 18.22 12.36
C GLU A 324 14.75 16.88 12.64
N PHE A 325 14.87 16.07 11.60
CA PHE A 325 15.57 14.80 11.63
C PHE A 325 17.06 15.00 11.35
N ALA A 326 17.89 14.25 12.06
CA ALA A 326 19.31 14.11 11.73
C ALA A 326 19.49 13.48 10.35
N THR A 327 20.71 13.55 9.81
CA THR A 327 21.04 12.95 8.53
C THR A 327 20.69 11.46 8.49
N TRP A 328 19.82 11.07 7.58
CA TRP A 328 19.46 9.69 7.27
C TRP A 328 20.09 9.28 5.93
N GLY A 329 20.67 8.10 5.88
CA GLY A 329 21.29 7.53 4.68
C GLY A 329 21.20 6.00 4.66
N PRO A 330 21.90 5.34 3.71
CA PRO A 330 21.88 3.89 3.56
C PRO A 330 22.31 3.13 4.82
N GLU A 331 23.21 3.72 5.62
CA GLU A 331 23.73 3.15 6.87
C GLU A 331 22.60 2.91 7.88
N GLN A 332 21.70 3.88 8.03
CA GLN A 332 20.53 3.79 8.93
C GLN A 332 19.44 2.86 8.37
N LEU A 333 19.40 2.62 7.06
CA LEU A 333 18.52 1.61 6.44
C LEU A 333 19.06 0.18 6.64
N SER A 334 20.39 0.03 6.74
CA SER A 334 21.05 -1.26 6.96
C SER A 334 20.93 -1.77 8.42
N SER A 335 20.85 -0.86 9.40
CA SER A 335 20.85 -1.18 10.83
C SER A 335 19.51 -1.70 11.38
N SER A 336 18.47 -1.80 10.55
CA SER A 336 17.17 -2.38 10.94
C SER A 336 17.16 -3.93 10.87
N HIS A 337 18.23 -4.54 10.37
CA HIS A 337 18.48 -5.95 10.53
C HIS A 337 19.52 -6.17 11.63
N VAL A 338 19.07 -6.60 12.80
CA VAL A 338 19.87 -7.55 13.57
C VAL A 338 20.08 -8.75 12.63
N PRO A 339 21.30 -9.04 12.16
CA PRO A 339 21.57 -10.32 11.52
C PRO A 339 21.30 -11.34 12.60
N ASN A 340 20.35 -12.26 12.41
CA ASN A 340 20.24 -13.40 13.31
C ASN A 340 21.55 -14.20 13.16
N PRO A 341 22.49 -14.18 14.12
CA PRO A 341 23.75 -14.88 14.01
C PRO A 341 23.53 -16.31 14.50
N GLN A 342 22.54 -17.00 13.94
CA GLN A 342 22.29 -18.42 14.16
C GLN A 342 21.77 -19.06 12.87
N LEU A 343 22.57 -18.93 11.81
CA LEU A 343 22.72 -19.99 10.80
C LEU A 343 23.93 -20.85 11.21
N GLN A 344 23.85 -21.43 12.41
CA GLN A 344 24.65 -22.58 12.80
C GLN A 344 23.70 -23.63 13.39
N SER A 345 23.43 -24.64 12.56
CA SER A 345 22.97 -25.98 12.93
C SER A 345 22.16 -26.13 14.23
N SER A 346 20.83 -26.16 14.15
CA SER A 346 20.06 -27.08 15.01
C SER A 346 18.65 -27.37 14.47
N LYS A 347 18.45 -28.66 14.20
CA LYS A 347 17.22 -29.46 14.17
C LYS A 347 15.90 -28.77 14.58
N THR A 348 14.92 -28.94 13.69
CA THR A 348 13.53 -29.33 13.99
C THR A 348 12.76 -28.47 15.00
N ARG A 349 11.95 -27.54 14.48
CA ARG A 349 10.58 -27.35 14.96
C ARG A 349 9.71 -26.85 13.81
N ALA A 350 8.81 -27.72 13.37
CA ALA A 350 7.74 -27.39 12.45
C ALA A 350 6.92 -26.22 13.02
N MET A 351 6.85 -25.11 12.29
CA MET A 351 5.77 -24.16 12.49
C MET A 351 4.50 -24.82 11.98
N THR A 352 3.65 -25.21 12.92
CA THR A 352 2.24 -25.52 12.69
C THR A 352 1.60 -24.29 12.06
N VAL A 353 1.49 -24.29 10.73
CA VAL A 353 0.50 -23.47 10.05
C VAL A 353 -0.85 -24.00 10.52
N VAL A 354 -1.68 -23.11 11.07
CA VAL A 354 -3.06 -23.41 11.42
C VAL A 354 -3.77 -23.88 10.15
N GLY A 355 -3.82 -25.19 10.00
CA GLY A 355 -4.63 -25.85 8.99
C GLY A 355 -6.08 -25.52 9.27
N LEU A 356 -6.75 -24.98 8.26
CA LEU A 356 -8.20 -25.07 8.16
C LEU A 356 -8.55 -26.56 8.10
N ALA A 357 -8.93 -27.11 9.24
CA ALA A 357 -9.51 -28.44 9.33
C ALA A 357 -10.87 -28.41 8.60
N TYR A 358 -10.89 -28.86 7.35
CA TYR A 358 -12.13 -29.28 6.72
C TYR A 358 -12.45 -30.70 7.22
N ALA A 359 -13.55 -30.81 7.96
CA ALA A 359 -14.12 -32.08 8.37
C ALA A 359 -14.40 -32.96 7.14
N LYS A 360 -13.93 -34.22 7.18
CA LYS A 360 -14.28 -35.26 6.22
C LYS A 360 -15.81 -35.48 6.26
N PRO A 361 -16.53 -35.45 5.13
CA PRO A 361 -17.85 -36.07 5.08
C PRO A 361 -17.69 -37.59 5.09
N SER A 362 -18.21 -38.21 6.14
CA SER A 362 -18.36 -39.66 6.22
C SER A 362 -19.35 -40.14 5.16
N ALA A 363 -18.99 -41.22 4.48
CA ALA A 363 -19.81 -41.86 3.46
C ALA A 363 -21.10 -42.45 4.07
N LYS A 364 -22.26 -42.04 3.56
CA LYS A 364 -23.48 -42.86 3.58
C LYS A 364 -24.17 -42.80 2.20
N LYS A 365 -24.45 -43.99 1.68
CA LYS A 365 -25.17 -44.29 0.43
C LYS A 365 -26.70 -44.27 0.68
N PRO A 366 -27.57 -44.43 -0.35
CA PRO A 366 -28.47 -43.39 -0.85
C PRO A 366 -29.95 -43.60 -0.50
N ALA A 367 -30.78 -42.56 -0.64
CA ALA A 367 -32.24 -42.69 -0.70
C ALA A 367 -32.85 -41.76 -1.77
N GLN A 368 -33.33 -42.40 -2.84
CA GLN A 368 -34.57 -42.17 -3.61
C GLN A 368 -35.04 -40.75 -3.99
N THR A 369 -34.85 -40.47 -5.29
CA THR A 369 -35.76 -39.89 -6.31
C THR A 369 -37.00 -39.03 -5.96
N ALA A 370 -36.98 -37.83 -6.58
CA ALA A 370 -38.03 -37.14 -7.39
C ALA A 370 -39.08 -36.24 -6.68
N PRO A 371 -39.74 -35.28 -7.39
CA PRO A 371 -39.43 -34.64 -8.69
C PRO A 371 -39.47 -33.07 -8.68
N CYS A 372 -39.02 -32.51 -9.81
CA CYS A 372 -39.05 -31.10 -10.21
C CYS A 372 -40.45 -30.45 -10.21
N ARG A 373 -40.49 -29.13 -9.94
CA ARG A 373 -41.50 -28.21 -10.47
C ARG A 373 -40.90 -26.82 -10.78
N PRO A 374 -41.49 -26.08 -11.74
CA PRO A 374 -40.81 -25.04 -12.50
C PRO A 374 -40.88 -23.65 -11.86
N ILE A 375 -39.88 -22.82 -12.16
CA ILE A 375 -39.81 -21.40 -11.79
C ILE A 375 -40.74 -20.60 -12.69
N ALA A 376 -41.66 -19.87 -12.07
CA ALA A 376 -42.55 -18.91 -12.71
C ALA A 376 -41.79 -17.60 -13.03
N THR A 377 -41.96 -17.15 -14.27
CA THR A 377 -41.62 -15.83 -14.81
C THR A 377 -42.59 -14.73 -14.36
N LEU A 378 -42.08 -13.48 -14.32
CA LEU A 378 -42.70 -12.15 -14.56
C LEU A 378 -42.44 -11.14 -13.41
N PRO A 379 -42.52 -9.80 -13.63
CA PRO A 379 -42.23 -9.02 -14.84
C PRO A 379 -41.33 -7.77 -14.58
N LEU A 380 -40.89 -7.15 -15.69
CA LEU A 380 -40.34 -5.79 -15.77
C LEU A 380 -41.39 -4.70 -15.49
N ALA A 381 -40.96 -3.59 -14.87
CA ALA A 381 -41.14 -2.17 -15.28
C ALA A 381 -41.07 -1.22 -14.05
N PRO A 382 -41.02 0.12 -14.23
CA PRO A 382 -39.99 0.90 -14.91
C PRO A 382 -39.36 1.97 -13.98
N ALA A 383 -38.24 2.55 -14.44
CA ALA A 383 -37.59 3.68 -13.81
C ALA A 383 -38.40 4.99 -14.00
N LEU A 384 -38.60 5.72 -12.90
CA LEU A 384 -39.02 7.12 -12.89
C LEU A 384 -37.77 8.02 -12.91
N ALA A 385 -37.73 8.92 -13.88
CA ALA A 385 -36.83 10.06 -13.93
C ALA A 385 -37.68 11.34 -14.09
N GLN A 386 -37.05 12.49 -13.78
CA GLN A 386 -37.57 13.88 -13.68
C GLN A 386 -37.93 14.26 -12.24
N SER A 387 -37.59 15.43 -11.69
CA SER A 387 -37.09 16.66 -12.29
C SER A 387 -36.30 17.49 -11.25
N ALA A 388 -35.54 18.45 -11.78
CA ALA A 388 -34.84 19.52 -11.09
C ALA A 388 -35.78 20.45 -10.29
N LEU A 389 -35.22 21.18 -9.31
CA LEU A 389 -35.16 22.66 -9.27
C LEU A 389 -34.83 23.17 -7.86
N SER A 390 -33.92 24.14 -7.82
CA SER A 390 -34.15 25.48 -7.26
C SER A 390 -33.06 25.95 -6.30
N ALA A 391 -32.41 27.02 -6.74
CA ALA A 391 -31.46 27.83 -6.01
C ALA A 391 -32.16 28.69 -4.94
N LYS A 392 -31.42 29.06 -3.89
CA LYS A 392 -31.20 30.48 -3.54
C LYS A 392 -30.09 30.63 -2.49
N PRO A 393 -29.25 31.68 -2.62
CA PRO A 393 -28.20 32.04 -1.66
C PRO A 393 -28.74 33.07 -0.65
N LEU A 394 -28.08 33.25 0.51
CA LEU A 394 -28.04 34.54 1.21
C LEU A 394 -27.01 34.59 2.35
N ARG A 395 -26.25 35.69 2.31
CA ARG A 395 -25.74 36.55 3.41
C ARG A 395 -24.50 36.17 4.21
N ARG A 396 -23.45 36.93 3.87
CA ARG A 396 -22.43 37.53 4.74
C ARG A 396 -23.01 38.07 6.05
N ARG A 397 -22.26 37.89 7.14
CA ARG A 397 -22.07 38.89 8.20
C ARG A 397 -20.61 38.92 8.65
N HIS A 398 -20.07 40.13 8.72
CA HIS A 398 -18.85 40.53 9.40
C HIS A 398 -19.03 40.48 10.92
N LEU A 399 -17.94 40.21 11.64
CA LEU A 399 -17.48 40.78 12.92
C LEU A 399 -15.99 40.35 13.02
N THR A 400 -14.98 41.23 12.93
CA THR A 400 -14.37 42.06 14.01
C THR A 400 -14.09 41.28 15.29
N SER A 401 -13.00 41.41 16.04
CA SER A 401 -11.69 42.08 15.99
C SER A 401 -10.99 41.59 17.28
N ASP A 402 -9.70 41.90 17.42
CA ASP A 402 -8.98 42.02 18.70
C ASP A 402 -8.42 40.74 19.33
N HIS A 403 -7.09 40.53 19.34
CA HIS A 403 -5.99 41.24 20.03
C HIS A 403 -5.59 40.51 21.31
N ALA A 404 -4.35 40.01 21.35
CA ALA A 404 -3.38 39.98 22.47
C ALA A 404 -2.40 38.81 22.21
N MET A 405 -1.10 39.06 21.96
CA MET A 405 -0.04 39.30 22.97
C MET A 405 0.07 38.14 23.97
N LEU A 406 1.22 37.57 24.34
CA LEU A 406 2.65 37.73 24.07
C LEU A 406 3.31 36.66 25.02
N VAL A 407 4.59 36.34 24.78
CA VAL A 407 5.59 35.75 25.72
C VAL A 407 5.72 34.20 25.73
N LEU A 408 6.80 33.58 25.20
CA LEU A 408 8.24 33.48 25.59
C LEU A 408 8.55 32.43 26.68
N GLY A 409 9.60 31.62 26.44
CA GLY A 409 10.37 30.89 27.47
C GLY A 409 10.07 29.39 27.56
N THR A 410 10.73 28.48 26.85
CA THR A 410 12.14 28.03 26.95
C THR A 410 12.43 27.21 28.23
N VAL A 411 12.47 25.88 28.06
CA VAL A 411 13.53 24.94 28.50
C VAL A 411 13.59 24.42 29.96
N LEU A 412 13.84 23.10 30.02
CA LEU A 412 14.56 22.28 31.03
C LEU A 412 13.74 21.44 32.05
N GLY A 413 14.06 20.14 32.11
CA GLY A 413 13.62 19.16 33.12
C GLY A 413 13.72 17.71 32.60
N VAL A 414 14.92 17.12 32.51
CA VAL A 414 15.45 16.09 33.45
C VAL A 414 14.58 14.81 33.42
N ALA A 415 14.96 13.79 32.63
CA ALA A 415 15.75 12.64 33.08
C ALA A 415 15.20 11.94 34.34
N LEU A 416 14.61 10.75 34.15
CA LEU A 416 14.58 9.58 35.04
C LEU A 416 13.33 8.74 34.78
N ALA A 417 13.52 7.54 34.22
CA ALA A 417 12.82 6.29 34.59
C ALA A 417 13.01 5.24 33.48
N TYR A 418 14.25 4.80 33.32
CA TYR A 418 14.51 3.44 32.86
C TYR A 418 14.46 2.54 34.10
N LEU A 419 13.89 1.34 33.96
CA LEU A 419 13.76 0.23 34.93
C LEU A 419 12.37 0.05 35.57
N SER A 420 11.49 -0.61 34.83
CA SER A 420 10.72 -1.80 35.27
C SER A 420 9.68 -2.10 34.18
N LYS A 421 9.42 -3.31 33.70
CA LYS A 421 9.78 -4.68 34.06
C LYS A 421 9.23 -5.54 32.90
N THR A 422 9.96 -6.62 32.59
CA THR A 422 9.53 -7.91 31.99
C THR A 422 8.86 -7.90 30.63
#